data_AF-A0A1W1I4X6-F1
#
_entry.id   AF-A0A1W1I4X6-F1
#
_cell.length_a   1.000
_cell.length_b   1.000
_cell.length_c   1.000
_cell.angle_alpha   90.00
_cell.angle_beta   90.00
_cell.angle_gamma   90.00
#
_symmetry.space_group_name_H-M   'P 1'
#
loop_
_entity.id
_entity.type
_entity.pdbx_description
1 polymer ?
#
loop_
_entity_poly.entity_id
_entity_poly.type
_entity_poly.pdbx_seq_one_letter_code
_entity_poly.pdbx_strand_id
1 'polypeptide(L)'
;MEKHFTVPFTVLRLLTPLKMSYEVAKKRAEPYTRIVEELPEMRRDTVELVKKAVGEKRTAYVLVNNRSEGNAPLTIQALRNALQAAET
;
A
#
# COMPACT_ATOMS: atom_id res chain seq x y z
N MET A 1 -12.24 5.12 -22.94
CA MET A 1 -13.30 5.19 -21.90
C MET A 1 -12.77 6.04 -20.77
N GLU A 2 -13.26 7.26 -20.64
CA GLU A 2 -12.78 8.23 -19.66
C GLU A 2 -13.28 7.81 -18.27
N LYS A 3 -12.37 7.33 -17.42
CA LYS A 3 -12.72 6.81 -16.08
C LYS A 3 -13.04 7.99 -15.17
N HIS A 4 -14.31 8.34 -15.09
CA HIS A 4 -14.82 9.33 -14.14
C HIS A 4 -15.00 8.66 -12.78
N PHE A 5 -14.16 9.02 -11.81
CA PHE A 5 -14.39 8.65 -10.42
C PHE A 5 -15.42 9.61 -9.81
N THR A 6 -16.43 9.06 -9.14
CA THR A 6 -17.60 9.81 -8.61
C THR A 6 -17.33 10.58 -7.32
N VAL A 7 -16.14 10.46 -6.74
CA VAL A 7 -15.76 11.06 -5.45
C VAL A 7 -14.45 11.86 -5.56
N PRO A 8 -14.22 12.88 -4.71
CA PRO A 8 -13.01 13.72 -4.76
C PRO A 8 -11.78 13.05 -4.11
N PHE A 9 -11.84 11.74 -3.85
CA PHE A 9 -10.77 10.99 -3.20
C PHE A 9 -10.60 9.60 -3.81
N THR A 10 -9.45 8.99 -3.55
CA THR A 10 -9.11 7.61 -3.93
C THR A 10 -8.74 6.84 -2.67
N VAL A 11 -9.24 5.61 -2.55
CA VAL A 11 -8.88 4.70 -1.45
C VAL A 11 -8.14 3.50 -2.00
N LEU A 12 -6.94 3.25 -1.47
CA LEU A 12 -6.16 2.04 -1.71
C LEU A 12 -6.18 1.20 -0.44
N ARG A 13 -6.37 -0.11 -0.58
CA ARG A 13 -6.25 -1.04 0.53
C ARG A 13 -5.23 -2.12 0.17
N LEU A 14 -4.12 -2.14 0.89
CA LEU A 14 -3.09 -3.17 0.73
C LEU A 14 -3.59 -4.41 1.47
N LEU A 15 -3.66 -5.52 0.76
CA LEU A 15 -4.23 -6.77 1.26
C LEU A 15 -3.16 -7.85 1.38
N THR A 16 -3.61 -9.07 1.66
CA THR A 16 -2.79 -10.28 1.63
C THR A 16 -2.03 -10.39 0.29
N PRO A 17 -0.75 -10.82 0.31
CA PRO A 17 0.02 -11.09 -0.90
C PRO A 17 -0.74 -11.96 -1.89
N LEU A 18 -0.50 -11.72 -3.17
CA LEU A 18 -1.05 -12.54 -4.25
C LEU A 18 -0.64 -14.00 -4.07
N LYS A 19 -1.53 -14.91 -4.52
CA LYS A 19 -1.32 -16.37 -4.47
C LYS A 19 -1.15 -16.95 -3.05
N MET A 20 -1.45 -16.18 -2.00
CA MET A 20 -1.40 -16.64 -0.61
C MET A 20 -2.80 -16.70 -0.01
N SER A 21 -3.14 -17.83 0.62
CA SER A 21 -4.39 -17.93 1.38
C SER A 21 -4.33 -17.05 2.62
N TYR A 22 -5.50 -16.65 3.10
CA TYR A 22 -5.60 -15.84 4.31
C TYR A 22 -4.94 -16.50 5.53
N GLU A 23 -5.21 -17.79 5.76
CA GLU A 23 -4.70 -18.51 6.92
C GLU A 23 -3.18 -18.62 6.90
N VAL A 24 -2.61 -18.89 5.72
CA VAL A 24 -1.15 -18.96 5.53
C VAL A 24 -0.52 -17.60 5.80
N ALA A 25 -1.09 -16.52 5.27
CA ALA A 25 -0.59 -15.17 5.50
C ALA A 25 -0.64 -14.77 6.97
N LYS A 26 -1.75 -15.09 7.66
CA LYS A 26 -1.92 -14.82 9.09
C LYS A 26 -0.85 -15.55 9.90
N LYS A 27 -0.70 -16.87 9.72
CA LYS A 27 0.27 -17.68 10.45
C LYS A 27 1.72 -17.25 10.20
N ARG A 28 2.00 -16.80 8.97
CA ARG A 28 3.33 -16.32 8.56
C ARG A 28 3.68 -14.95 9.15
N ALA A 29 2.68 -14.07 9.26
CA ALA A 29 2.87 -12.68 9.61
C ALA A 29 2.76 -12.40 11.12
N GLU A 30 1.99 -13.21 11.87
CA GLU A 30 1.89 -13.09 13.31
C GLU A 30 3.27 -13.24 14.00
N PRO A 31 3.56 -12.43 15.04
CA PRO A 31 2.70 -11.49 15.77
C PRO A 31 2.65 -10.05 15.18
N TYR A 32 3.00 -9.88 13.91
CA TYR A 32 3.05 -8.60 13.19
C TYR A 32 4.08 -7.58 13.69
N THR A 33 5.19 -8.06 14.26
CA THR A 33 6.22 -7.20 14.86
C THR A 33 7.31 -6.76 13.90
N ARG A 34 7.43 -7.40 12.73
CA ARG A 34 8.49 -7.14 11.74
C ARG A 34 7.98 -7.32 10.32
N ILE A 35 8.72 -6.76 9.37
CA ILE A 35 8.56 -7.12 7.97
C ILE A 35 8.99 -8.58 7.80
N VAL A 36 8.09 -9.38 7.24
CA VAL A 36 8.32 -10.78 6.92
C VAL A 36 8.82 -10.94 5.49
N GLU A 37 8.21 -10.21 4.56
CA GLU A 37 8.64 -10.12 3.17
C GLU A 37 8.24 -8.75 2.64
N GLU A 38 9.18 -8.08 1.99
CA GLU A 38 8.88 -6.86 1.26
C GLU A 38 8.17 -7.19 -0.05
N LEU A 39 7.24 -6.34 -0.44
CA LEU A 39 6.56 -6.41 -1.72
C LEU A 39 6.90 -5.15 -2.53
N PRO A 40 8.08 -5.09 -3.19
CA PRO A 40 8.55 -3.89 -3.88
C PRO A 40 7.59 -3.41 -4.97
N GLU A 41 6.98 -4.33 -5.71
CA GLU A 41 6.00 -4.00 -6.76
C GLU A 41 4.75 -3.33 -6.17
N MET A 42 4.18 -3.90 -5.10
CA MET A 42 3.05 -3.31 -4.39
C MET A 42 3.40 -1.92 -3.86
N ARG A 43 4.61 -1.74 -3.28
CA ARG A 43 5.06 -0.44 -2.79
C ARG A 43 5.16 0.59 -3.93
N ARG A 44 5.82 0.23 -5.04
CA ARG A 44 5.95 1.08 -6.23
C ARG A 44 4.58 1.48 -6.79
N ASP A 45 3.71 0.50 -7.03
CA ASP A 45 2.40 0.73 -7.62
C ASP A 45 1.52 1.61 -6.70
N THR A 46 1.64 1.43 -5.38
CA THR A 46 0.96 2.29 -4.38
C THR A 46 1.44 3.74 -4.50
N VAL A 47 2.75 3.96 -4.59
CA VAL A 47 3.34 5.30 -4.74
C VAL A 47 2.89 5.96 -6.04
N GLU A 48 2.89 5.22 -7.16
CA GLU A 48 2.42 5.73 -8.46
C GLU A 48 0.94 6.13 -8.41
N LEU A 49 0.09 5.32 -7.80
CA LEU A 49 -1.33 5.62 -7.65
C LEU A 49 -1.59 6.82 -6.73
N VAL A 50 -0.83 6.97 -5.65
CA VAL A 50 -0.89 8.14 -4.78
C VAL A 50 -0.50 9.41 -5.54
N LYS A 51 0.63 9.39 -6.27
CA LYS A 51 1.07 10.52 -7.09
C LYS A 51 0.03 10.92 -8.12
N LYS A 52 -0.56 9.93 -8.80
CA LYS A 52 -1.63 10.18 -9.78
C LYS A 52 -2.85 10.85 -9.13
N ALA A 53 -3.33 10.31 -8.01
CA ALA A 53 -4.48 10.89 -7.31
C ALA A 53 -4.23 12.34 -6.87
N VAL A 54 -3.05 12.61 -6.29
CA VAL A 54 -2.66 13.96 -5.86
C VAL A 54 -2.53 14.91 -7.07
N GLY A 55 -1.93 14.45 -8.17
CA GLY A 55 -1.85 15.21 -9.42
C GLY A 55 -3.21 15.57 -10.02
N GLU A 56 -4.22 14.72 -9.81
CA GLU A 56 -5.62 14.96 -10.17
C GLU A 56 -6.39 15.80 -9.12
N LYS A 57 -5.70 16.37 -8.13
CA LYS A 57 -6.29 17.13 -6.99
C LYS A 57 -7.28 16.31 -6.16
N ARG A 58 -7.05 14.99 -6.04
CA ARG A 58 -7.84 14.09 -5.21
C ARG A 58 -7.08 13.74 -3.93
N THR A 59 -7.79 13.60 -2.83
CA THR A 59 -7.20 13.06 -1.60
C THR A 59 -6.94 11.55 -1.76
N ALA A 60 -5.75 11.07 -1.41
CA ALA A 60 -5.43 9.65 -1.42
C ALA A 60 -5.40 9.07 0.00
N TYR A 61 -6.22 8.05 0.25
CA TYR A 61 -6.20 7.27 1.49
C TYR A 61 -5.58 5.91 1.24
N VAL A 62 -4.51 5.57 1.96
CA VAL A 62 -3.86 4.25 1.87
C VAL A 62 -4.06 3.49 3.17
N LEU A 63 -4.83 2.41 3.10
CA LEU A 63 -5.10 1.51 4.21
C LEU A 63 -4.16 0.31 4.14
N VAL A 64 -3.22 0.22 5.07
CA VAL A 64 -2.22 -0.85 5.10
C VAL A 64 -2.64 -1.96 6.07
N ASN A 65 -2.77 -3.18 5.56
CA ASN A 65 -3.09 -4.36 6.36
C ASN A 65 -1.79 -5.02 6.82
N ASN A 66 -1.69 -5.39 8.11
CA ASN A 66 -0.50 -6.07 8.63
C ASN A 66 -0.12 -7.33 7.83
N ARG A 67 -1.10 -8.00 7.19
CA ARG A 67 -0.88 -9.19 6.37
C ARG A 67 -0.16 -8.94 5.05
N SER A 68 -0.02 -7.70 4.59
CA SER A 68 0.66 -7.42 3.32
C SER A 68 2.14 -7.80 3.41
N GLU A 69 2.85 -7.23 4.38
CA GLU A 69 4.30 -7.44 4.55
C GLU A 69 4.67 -7.93 5.95
N GLY A 70 3.70 -8.07 6.86
CA GLY A 70 3.94 -8.48 8.24
C GLY A 70 3.95 -7.36 9.27
N ASN A 71 4.03 -6.08 8.88
CA ASN A 71 4.01 -4.96 9.83
C ASN A 71 3.52 -3.68 9.15
N ALA A 72 2.26 -3.29 9.38
CA ALA A 72 1.70 -2.12 8.70
C ALA A 72 2.43 -0.80 9.03
N PRO A 73 2.79 -0.48 10.30
CA PRO A 73 3.58 0.72 10.60
C PRO A 73 4.88 0.84 9.80
N LEU A 74 5.65 -0.24 9.68
CA LEU A 74 6.90 -0.22 8.91
C LEU A 74 6.65 -0.12 7.41
N THR A 75 5.62 -0.78 6.88
CA THR A 75 5.18 -0.61 5.49
C THR A 75 4.78 0.85 5.21
N ILE A 76 4.01 1.48 6.11
CA ILE A 76 3.64 2.90 5.99
C ILE A 76 4.88 3.78 5.97
N GLN A 77 5.86 3.51 6.84
CA GLN A 77 7.12 4.24 6.88
C GLN A 77 7.89 4.10 5.55
N ALA A 78 7.95 2.89 4.98
CA ALA A 78 8.59 2.63 3.69
C ALA A 78 7.90 3.37 2.54
N LEU A 79 6.57 3.37 2.49
CA LEU A 79 5.78 4.11 1.49
C LEU A 79 6.01 5.62 1.60
N ARG A 80 6.03 6.16 2.82
CA ARG A 80 6.34 7.58 3.06
C ARG A 80 7.73 7.94 2.56
N ASN A 81 8.75 7.13 2.90
CA ASN A 81 10.12 7.37 2.46
C ASN A 81 10.23 7.34 0.92
N ALA A 82 9.54 6.41 0.26
CA ALA A 82 9.50 6.31 -1.20
C ALA A 82 8.80 7.50 -1.87
N LEU A 83 7.77 8.06 -1.24
CA LEU A 83 7.12 9.30 -1.69
C LEU A 83 8.08 10.49 -1.61
N GLN A 84 8.80 10.65 -0.49
CA GLN A 84 9.76 11.74 -0.27
C GLN A 84 10.96 11.66 -1.22
N ALA A 85 11.50 10.46 -1.45
CA ALA A 85 12.67 10.27 -2.32
C ALA A 85 12.42 10.64 -3.79
N ALA A 86 11.15 10.75 -4.21
CA ALA A 86 10.79 11.09 -5.57
C ALA A 86 10.40 12.56 -5.77
N GLU A 87 10.50 13.38 -4.72
CA GLU A 87 10.38 14.85 -4.77
C GLU A 87 11.74 15.54 -4.98
N THR A 88 12.83 14.76 -5.01
CA THR A 88 14.20 15.22 -5.33
C THR A 88 14.54 14.89 -6.77
#